data_AF-A0A0M3J3I7-F1
#
_entry.id   AF-A0A0M3J3I7-F1
#
_cell.length_a   1.000
_cell.length_b   1.000
_cell.length_c   1.000
_cell.angle_alpha   90.00
_cell.angle_beta   90.00
_cell.angle_gamma   90.00
#
_symmetry.space_group_name_H-M   'P 1'
#
loop_
_entity.id
_entity.type
_entity.pdbx_description
1 polymer ?
#
loop_
_entity_poly.entity_id
_entity_poly.type
_entity_poly.pdbx_seq_one_letter_code
_entity_poly.pdbx_strand_id
1 'polypeptide(L)'
;MLRRAARMSSVALHADRGLLAALVPAYISNMTRSFPEVSQNAELIKEVISAEESQFWKVVDRGEKMFNEEAERSTRKGIPFSGEMAWYLHNTHGFPIELTSLLADERKLSVDLNKFEELRTQAKMSREIKEDEKCWRQADLDQMNKQKSLPATNDAGKYDYTRLQNGKYLFNERSATIQAIFSETGDFVQRLEPNHRGCLILDETIFYAEQGGQIADCGALYDQNQKKVFTVDDVQKRNDYVLLIGNTTEQSLTVRSDVMQKIDIERRMGLMRAHTGTHLLLHALRCAFGSSIHQKGSLVSPDRIRFDFSLQKALTNEEVRLLSLNHTCCLAFCRETFIPQKFLLIENFSCTFVGVAFRLN
;
A
#
# COMPACT_ATOMS: atom_id res chain seq x y z
N MET A 1 0.20 -23.28 -10.63
CA MET A 1 1.00 -24.06 -11.61
C MET A 1 2.07 -24.89 -10.91
N LEU A 2 3.11 -24.29 -10.30
CA LEU A 2 4.21 -25.04 -9.68
C LEU A 2 3.77 -25.98 -8.55
N ARG A 3 2.88 -25.52 -7.67
CA ARG A 3 2.29 -26.33 -6.59
C ARG A 3 1.56 -27.58 -7.11
N ARG A 4 0.83 -27.46 -8.22
CA ARG A 4 0.14 -28.58 -8.87
C ARG A 4 1.14 -29.57 -9.47
N ALA A 5 2.18 -29.07 -10.14
CA ALA A 5 3.24 -29.91 -10.69
C ALA A 5 3.98 -30.69 -9.59
N ALA A 6 4.33 -30.03 -8.48
CA ALA A 6 5.02 -30.67 -7.35
C ALA A 6 4.20 -31.82 -6.77
N ARG A 7 2.89 -31.61 -6.56
CA ARG A 7 2.01 -32.68 -6.07
C ARG A 7 1.81 -33.80 -7.08
N MET A 8 1.53 -33.49 -8.35
CA MET A 8 1.34 -34.52 -9.38
C MET A 8 2.58 -35.40 -9.53
N SER A 9 3.77 -34.79 -9.48
CA SER A 9 5.05 -35.51 -9.49
C SER A 9 5.15 -36.51 -8.33
N SER A 10 4.78 -36.10 -7.11
CA SER A 10 4.89 -36.97 -5.94
C SER A 10 3.76 -38.00 -5.82
N VAL A 11 2.51 -37.62 -6.09
CA VAL A 11 1.33 -38.48 -5.90
C VAL A 11 1.09 -39.40 -7.09
N ALA A 12 1.16 -38.89 -8.32
CA ALA A 12 0.82 -39.67 -9.52
C ALA A 12 2.04 -40.40 -10.10
N LEU A 13 3.25 -39.84 -9.97
CA LEU A 13 4.47 -40.42 -10.52
C LEU A 13 5.39 -41.03 -9.43
N HIS A 14 4.98 -40.97 -8.16
CA HIS A 14 5.76 -41.48 -7.03
C HIS A 14 7.19 -40.94 -6.94
N ALA A 15 7.41 -39.71 -7.42
CA ALA A 15 8.71 -39.05 -7.35
C ALA A 15 8.97 -38.46 -5.96
N ASP A 16 10.25 -38.38 -5.59
CA ASP A 16 10.68 -37.72 -4.36
C ASP A 16 10.36 -36.22 -4.37
N ARG A 17 10.10 -35.66 -3.19
CA ARG A 17 9.85 -34.22 -3.00
C ARG A 17 11.13 -33.42 -3.32
N GLY A 18 11.02 -32.33 -4.07
CA GLY A 18 12.16 -31.48 -4.44
C GLY A 18 12.72 -31.74 -5.84
N LEU A 19 12.10 -32.64 -6.62
CA LEU A 19 12.64 -33.09 -7.90
C LEU A 19 12.37 -32.12 -9.06
N LEU A 20 11.47 -31.14 -8.91
CA LEU A 20 11.14 -30.22 -10.00
C LEU A 20 12.34 -29.38 -10.44
N ALA A 21 13.21 -28.99 -9.49
CA ALA A 21 14.43 -28.26 -9.81
C ALA A 21 15.40 -29.08 -10.67
N ALA A 22 15.38 -30.41 -10.57
CA ALA A 22 16.21 -31.30 -11.38
C ALA A 22 15.76 -31.38 -12.84
N LEU A 23 14.53 -31.00 -13.16
CA LEU A 23 14.01 -30.95 -14.54
C LEU A 23 14.43 -29.67 -15.29
N VAL A 24 14.85 -28.63 -14.56
CA VAL A 24 15.19 -27.32 -15.12
C VAL A 24 16.31 -27.42 -16.18
N PRO A 25 17.43 -28.14 -15.97
CA PRO A 25 18.48 -28.27 -16.99
C PRO A 25 17.97 -28.85 -18.32
N ALA A 26 17.10 -29.86 -18.27
CA ALA A 26 16.53 -30.50 -19.46
C ALA A 26 15.54 -29.59 -20.20
N TYR A 27 14.84 -28.71 -19.48
CA TYR A 27 13.99 -27.70 -20.09
C TYR A 27 14.82 -26.60 -20.77
N ILE A 28 15.88 -26.13 -20.10
CA ILE A 28 16.75 -25.07 -20.61
C ILE A 28 17.45 -25.51 -21.89
N SER A 29 17.96 -26.75 -21.95
CA SER A 29 18.63 -27.26 -23.16
C SER A 29 17.75 -27.21 -24.40
N ASN A 30 16.43 -27.39 -24.25
CA ASN A 30 15.47 -27.32 -25.35
C ASN A 30 15.06 -25.88 -25.71
N MET A 31 15.02 -24.97 -24.73
CA MET A 31 14.53 -23.59 -24.92
C MET A 31 15.61 -22.56 -25.25
N THR A 32 16.89 -22.87 -25.02
CA THR A 32 18.02 -21.92 -25.15
C THR A 32 18.11 -21.29 -26.55
N ARG A 33 17.76 -22.03 -27.61
CA ARG A 33 17.82 -21.52 -28.99
C ARG A 33 16.83 -20.38 -29.26
N SER A 34 15.67 -20.40 -28.61
CA SER A 34 14.60 -19.42 -28.81
C SER A 34 14.59 -18.33 -27.73
N PHE A 35 15.05 -18.65 -26.52
CA PHE A 35 15.02 -17.74 -25.35
C PHE A 35 16.36 -17.78 -24.58
N PRO A 36 17.39 -17.06 -25.05
CA PRO A 36 18.72 -17.05 -24.44
C PRO A 36 18.73 -16.57 -22.97
N GLU A 37 17.82 -15.67 -22.62
CA GLU A 37 17.65 -15.11 -21.27
C GLU A 37 17.28 -16.17 -20.23
N VAL A 38 16.67 -17.28 -20.64
CA VAL A 38 16.34 -18.40 -19.75
C VAL A 38 17.60 -19.13 -19.32
N SER A 39 18.57 -19.28 -20.23
CA SER A 39 19.87 -19.87 -19.91
C SER A 39 20.71 -18.96 -19.00
N GLN A 40 20.62 -17.64 -19.18
CA GLN A 40 21.34 -16.67 -18.34
C GLN A 40 20.85 -16.70 -16.88
N ASN A 41 19.56 -16.97 -16.67
CA ASN A 41 18.94 -17.00 -15.35
C ASN A 41 18.75 -18.43 -14.80
N ALA A 42 19.46 -19.42 -15.34
CA ALA A 42 19.24 -20.84 -15.03
C ALA A 42 19.31 -21.15 -13.52
N GLU A 43 20.34 -20.65 -12.84
CA GLU A 43 20.52 -20.88 -11.39
C GLU A 43 19.43 -20.17 -10.58
N LEU A 44 19.06 -18.95 -10.95
CA LEU A 44 17.95 -18.23 -10.31
C LEU A 44 16.63 -19.00 -10.44
N ILE A 45 16.34 -19.55 -11.62
CA ILE A 45 15.14 -20.34 -11.88
C ILE A 45 15.13 -21.60 -11.01
N LYS A 46 16.26 -22.32 -10.92
CA LYS A 46 16.39 -23.50 -10.04
C LYS A 46 16.15 -23.15 -8.58
N GLU A 47 16.78 -22.08 -8.09
CA GLU A 47 16.63 -21.63 -6.70
C GLU A 47 15.18 -21.28 -6.37
N VAL A 48 14.50 -20.52 -7.26
CA VAL A 48 13.09 -20.15 -7.08
C VAL A 48 12.20 -21.39 -7.06
N ILE A 49 12.39 -22.32 -7.99
CA ILE A 49 11.59 -23.56 -8.04
C ILE A 49 11.78 -24.39 -6.78
N SER A 50 13.03 -24.56 -6.34
CA SER A 50 13.35 -25.33 -5.13
C SER A 50 12.77 -24.68 -3.87
N ALA A 51 12.90 -23.35 -3.75
CA ALA A 51 12.36 -22.61 -2.61
C ALA A 51 10.83 -22.68 -2.54
N GLU A 52 10.14 -22.45 -3.67
CA GLU A 52 8.68 -22.55 -3.75
C GLU A 52 8.18 -23.97 -3.49
N GLU A 53 8.88 -24.99 -4.01
CA GLU A 53 8.53 -26.39 -3.75
C GLU A 53 8.69 -26.74 -2.26
N SER A 54 9.79 -26.32 -1.62
CA SER A 54 9.99 -26.53 -0.19
C SER A 54 8.92 -25.83 0.66
N GLN A 55 8.57 -24.58 0.32
CA GLN A 55 7.49 -23.85 1.01
C GLN A 55 6.14 -24.52 0.80
N PHE A 56 5.86 -25.00 -0.41
CA PHE A 56 4.63 -25.72 -0.71
C PHE A 56 4.49 -26.97 0.17
N TRP A 57 5.53 -27.81 0.26
CA TRP A 57 5.46 -29.02 1.08
C TRP A 57 5.24 -28.71 2.57
N LYS A 58 5.85 -27.64 3.10
CA LYS A 58 5.57 -27.16 4.47
C LYS A 58 4.11 -26.73 4.68
N VAL A 59 3.46 -26.20 3.66
CA VAL A 59 2.03 -25.84 3.70
C VAL A 59 1.17 -27.11 3.62
N VAL A 60 1.52 -28.04 2.73
CA VAL A 60 0.81 -29.31 2.57
C VAL A 60 0.87 -30.13 3.85
N ASP A 61 2.05 -30.36 4.42
CA ASP A 61 2.22 -31.19 5.62
C ASP A 61 1.44 -30.64 6.83
N ARG A 62 1.29 -29.31 6.92
CA ARG A 62 0.49 -28.66 7.97
C ARG A 62 -1.01 -28.74 7.69
N GLY A 63 -1.43 -28.47 6.46
CA GLY A 63 -2.84 -28.43 6.07
C GLY A 63 -3.47 -29.82 5.93
N GLU A 64 -2.69 -30.82 5.53
CA GLU A 64 -3.15 -32.19 5.29
C GLU A 64 -3.64 -32.87 6.58
N LYS A 65 -2.98 -32.62 7.71
CA LYS A 65 -3.45 -33.13 9.01
C LYS A 65 -4.86 -32.61 9.35
N MET A 66 -5.06 -31.30 9.21
CA MET A 66 -6.34 -30.64 9.48
C MET A 66 -7.42 -31.07 8.49
N PHE A 67 -7.05 -31.21 7.21
CA PHE A 67 -7.94 -31.76 6.19
C PHE A 67 -8.36 -33.19 6.56
N ASN A 68 -7.43 -34.04 6.97
CA ASN A 68 -7.70 -35.44 7.29
C ASN A 68 -8.65 -35.58 8.46
N GLU A 69 -8.48 -34.77 9.51
CA GLU A 69 -9.36 -34.74 10.69
C GLU A 69 -10.80 -34.35 10.33
N GLU A 70 -10.99 -33.29 9.53
CA GLU A 70 -12.33 -32.86 9.12
C GLU A 70 -12.95 -33.79 8.06
N ALA A 71 -12.13 -34.36 7.17
CA ALA A 71 -12.58 -35.35 6.20
C ALA A 71 -13.07 -36.63 6.88
N GLU A 72 -12.37 -37.14 7.91
CA GLU A 72 -12.86 -38.27 8.70
C GLU A 72 -14.19 -37.97 9.39
N ARG A 73 -14.32 -36.76 9.96
CA ARG A 73 -15.56 -36.32 10.60
C ARG A 73 -16.72 -36.26 9.59
N SER A 74 -16.44 -35.77 8.38
CA SER A 74 -17.41 -35.66 7.28
C SER A 74 -17.82 -37.03 6.77
N THR A 75 -16.87 -37.96 6.56
CA THR A 75 -17.14 -39.35 6.18
C THR A 75 -18.00 -40.06 7.23
N ARG A 76 -17.70 -39.93 8.53
CA ARG A 76 -18.50 -40.56 9.61
C ARG A 76 -19.94 -40.05 9.65
N LYS A 77 -20.16 -38.80 9.26
CA LYS A 77 -21.49 -38.17 9.24
C LYS A 77 -22.21 -38.28 7.89
N GLY A 78 -21.54 -38.74 6.83
CA GLY A 78 -22.08 -38.81 5.47
C GLY A 78 -22.39 -37.43 4.87
N ILE A 79 -21.69 -36.38 5.31
CA ILE A 79 -21.88 -35.00 4.84
C ILE A 79 -20.73 -34.57 3.92
N PRO A 80 -20.95 -33.59 3.02
CA PRO A 80 -19.86 -32.98 2.26
C PRO A 80 -18.83 -32.33 3.18
N PHE A 81 -17.60 -32.21 2.69
CA PHE A 81 -16.54 -31.48 3.36
C PHE A 81 -16.94 -30.01 3.51
N SER A 82 -16.86 -29.51 4.74
CA SER A 82 -17.33 -28.17 5.10
C SER A 82 -16.61 -27.06 4.31
N GLY A 83 -17.39 -26.22 3.64
CA GLY A 83 -16.88 -25.04 2.94
C GLY A 83 -16.25 -24.00 3.87
N GLU A 84 -16.65 -23.97 5.14
CA GLU A 84 -16.02 -23.15 6.18
C GLU A 84 -14.60 -23.61 6.49
N MET A 85 -14.41 -24.93 6.62
CA MET A 85 -13.07 -25.51 6.81
C MET A 85 -12.22 -25.33 5.56
N ALA A 86 -12.80 -25.51 4.36
CA ALA A 86 -12.11 -25.25 3.10
C ALA A 86 -11.64 -23.79 3.00
N TRP A 87 -12.49 -22.84 3.43
CA TRP A 87 -12.14 -21.42 3.49
C TRP A 87 -11.04 -21.15 4.53
N TYR A 88 -11.13 -21.76 5.71
CA TYR A 88 -10.12 -21.61 6.75
C TYR A 88 -8.74 -22.15 6.31
N LEU A 89 -8.70 -23.33 5.68
CA LEU A 89 -7.50 -23.91 5.09
C LEU A 89 -6.90 -22.98 4.03
N HIS A 90 -7.73 -22.40 3.17
CA HIS A 90 -7.30 -21.49 2.11
C HIS A 90 -6.81 -20.13 2.63
N ASN A 91 -7.63 -19.44 3.43
CA ASN A 91 -7.37 -18.07 3.87
C ASN A 91 -6.32 -17.97 4.98
N THR A 92 -6.30 -18.93 5.91
CA THR A 92 -5.41 -18.88 7.08
C THR A 92 -4.11 -19.66 6.84
N HIS A 93 -4.20 -20.86 6.26
CA HIS A 93 -3.07 -21.78 6.12
C HIS A 93 -2.46 -21.78 4.70
N GLY A 94 -3.04 -21.04 3.76
CA GLY A 94 -2.56 -20.95 2.38
C GLY A 94 -2.74 -22.24 1.58
N PHE A 95 -3.59 -23.16 2.06
CA PHE A 95 -3.86 -24.45 1.45
C PHE A 95 -4.83 -24.27 0.26
N PRO A 96 -4.39 -24.49 -0.99
CA PRO A 96 -5.20 -24.15 -2.15
C PRO A 96 -6.53 -24.91 -2.19
N ILE A 97 -7.61 -24.25 -2.62
CA ILE A 97 -8.93 -24.91 -2.75
C ILE A 97 -8.88 -26.09 -3.73
N GLU A 98 -8.11 -25.94 -4.82
CA GLU A 98 -7.84 -27.00 -5.80
C GLU A 98 -7.29 -28.27 -5.13
N LEU A 99 -6.47 -28.10 -4.09
CA LEU A 99 -5.86 -29.18 -3.34
C LEU A 99 -6.88 -29.86 -2.42
N THR A 100 -7.72 -29.08 -1.77
CA THR A 100 -8.83 -29.56 -0.93
C THR A 100 -9.82 -30.37 -1.76
N SER A 101 -10.20 -29.88 -2.93
CA SER A 101 -11.09 -30.59 -3.86
C SER A 101 -10.50 -31.91 -4.32
N LEU A 102 -9.22 -31.90 -4.73
CA LEU A 102 -8.53 -33.13 -5.16
C LEU A 102 -8.48 -34.19 -4.04
N LEU A 103 -8.14 -33.79 -2.81
CA LEU A 103 -8.10 -34.71 -1.67
C LEU A 103 -9.49 -35.24 -1.27
N ALA A 104 -10.52 -34.42 -1.43
CA ALA A 104 -11.89 -34.83 -1.18
C ALA A 104 -12.34 -35.86 -2.23
N ASP A 105 -12.03 -35.64 -3.51
CA ASP A 105 -12.33 -36.57 -4.60
C ASP A 105 -11.64 -37.94 -4.41
N GLU A 106 -10.37 -37.95 -3.98
CA GLU A 106 -9.63 -39.18 -3.62
C GLU A 106 -10.34 -39.99 -2.53
N ARG A 107 -11.05 -39.31 -1.61
CA ARG A 107 -11.84 -39.92 -0.52
C ARG A 107 -13.31 -40.11 -0.86
N LYS A 108 -13.72 -39.85 -2.12
CA LYS A 108 -15.12 -39.87 -2.57
C LYS A 108 -16.03 -38.94 -1.77
N LEU A 109 -15.49 -37.83 -1.28
CA LEU A 109 -16.22 -36.75 -0.60
C LEU A 109 -16.41 -35.58 -1.57
N SER A 110 -17.58 -34.95 -1.54
CA SER A 110 -17.80 -33.66 -2.21
C SER A 110 -17.43 -32.50 -1.28
N VAL A 111 -16.94 -31.39 -1.85
CA VAL A 111 -16.67 -30.14 -1.11
C VAL A 111 -17.82 -29.18 -1.30
N ASP A 112 -18.27 -28.53 -0.22
CA ASP A 112 -19.24 -27.43 -0.31
C ASP A 112 -18.56 -26.15 -0.84
N LEU A 113 -18.52 -26.05 -2.18
CA LEU A 113 -17.95 -24.90 -2.89
C LEU A 113 -18.81 -23.64 -2.78
N ASN A 114 -20.14 -23.79 -2.65
CA ASN A 114 -21.05 -22.65 -2.52
C ASN A 114 -20.72 -21.87 -1.24
N LYS A 115 -20.58 -22.58 -0.12
CA LYS A 115 -20.24 -21.94 1.15
C LYS A 115 -18.85 -21.30 1.15
N PHE A 116 -17.90 -21.92 0.44
CA PHE A 116 -16.56 -21.34 0.25
C PHE A 116 -16.61 -20.02 -0.52
N GLU A 117 -17.39 -19.94 -1.61
CA GLU A 117 -17.52 -18.72 -2.42
C GLU A 117 -18.26 -17.61 -1.67
N GLU A 118 -19.29 -17.93 -0.88
CA GLU A 118 -19.95 -16.97 0.03
C GLU A 118 -18.95 -16.33 1.00
N LEU A 119 -18.11 -17.13 1.67
CA LEU A 119 -17.13 -16.60 2.62
C LEU A 119 -16.04 -15.79 1.92
N ARG A 120 -15.64 -16.21 0.71
CA ARG A 120 -14.68 -15.47 -0.12
C ARG A 120 -15.21 -14.10 -0.53
N THR A 121 -16.48 -14.03 -0.94
CA THR A 121 -17.13 -12.78 -1.33
C THR A 121 -17.35 -11.88 -0.12
N GLN A 122 -17.79 -12.40 1.03
CA GLN A 122 -17.89 -11.64 2.28
C GLN A 122 -16.53 -11.08 2.74
N ALA A 123 -15.45 -11.86 2.63
CA ALA A 123 -14.11 -11.41 2.96
C ALA A 123 -13.59 -10.34 1.98
N LYS A 124 -14.03 -10.36 0.71
CA LYS A 124 -13.73 -9.32 -0.28
C LYS A 124 -14.52 -8.04 0.04
N MET A 125 -15.82 -8.18 0.25
CA MET A 125 -16.70 -7.05 0.59
C MET A 125 -16.30 -6.38 1.90
N SER A 126 -15.91 -7.10 2.95
CA SER A 126 -15.44 -6.49 4.20
C SER A 126 -14.12 -5.72 4.06
N ARG A 127 -13.27 -6.07 3.08
CA ARG A 127 -12.07 -5.29 2.74
C ARG A 127 -12.43 -4.03 1.96
N GLU A 128 -13.38 -4.12 1.04
CA GLU A 128 -13.90 -3.00 0.25
C GLU A 128 -14.72 -2.02 1.14
N ILE A 129 -15.55 -2.52 2.06
CA ILE A 129 -16.35 -1.71 3.01
C ILE A 129 -15.45 -0.89 3.95
N LYS A 130 -14.31 -1.46 4.39
CA LYS A 130 -13.30 -0.69 5.16
C LYS A 130 -12.62 0.41 4.33
N GLU A 131 -12.63 0.31 3.01
CA GLU A 131 -12.20 1.38 2.11
C GLU A 131 -13.34 2.38 1.81
N ASP A 132 -14.60 1.95 1.85
CA ASP A 132 -15.81 2.76 1.61
C ASP A 132 -16.30 3.54 2.84
N GLU A 133 -15.91 3.20 4.07
CA GLU A 133 -16.26 3.97 5.29
C GLU A 133 -15.75 5.43 5.27
N LYS A 134 -14.90 5.82 4.30
CA LYS A 134 -14.67 7.23 3.98
C LYS A 134 -15.80 7.73 3.06
N CYS A 135 -16.95 8.07 3.64
CA CYS A 135 -18.20 8.57 3.01
C CYS A 135 -17.97 9.59 1.85
N TRP A 136 -16.89 10.37 1.92
CA TRP A 136 -16.48 11.35 0.90
C TRP A 136 -15.95 10.77 -0.41
N ARG A 137 -15.61 9.48 -0.47
CA ARG A 137 -15.11 8.82 -1.69
C ARG A 137 -16.22 8.52 -2.69
N GLN A 138 -17.45 8.36 -2.23
CA GLN A 138 -18.66 8.17 -3.03
C GLN A 138 -19.37 9.48 -3.37
N ALA A 139 -18.88 10.62 -2.88
CA ALA A 139 -19.43 11.92 -3.27
C ALA A 139 -19.50 11.99 -4.81
N ASP A 140 -20.69 12.33 -5.31
CA ASP A 140 -21.13 12.30 -6.71
C ASP A 140 -20.39 13.36 -7.59
N LEU A 141 -19.06 13.42 -7.48
CA LEU A 141 -18.19 14.35 -8.20
C LEU A 141 -18.39 14.24 -9.72
N ASP A 142 -18.66 13.02 -10.22
CA ASP A 142 -18.93 12.76 -11.64
C ASP A 142 -20.29 13.31 -12.10
N GLN A 143 -21.33 13.30 -11.26
CA GLN A 143 -22.59 14.00 -11.55
C GLN A 143 -22.40 15.52 -11.50
N MET A 144 -21.60 16.01 -10.55
CA MET A 144 -21.35 17.45 -10.40
C MET A 144 -20.55 18.04 -11.56
N ASN A 145 -19.55 17.33 -12.08
CA ASN A 145 -18.80 17.74 -13.26
C ASN A 145 -19.73 17.92 -14.48
N LYS A 146 -20.77 17.08 -14.59
CA LYS A 146 -21.78 17.16 -15.67
C LYS A 146 -22.82 18.27 -15.45
N GLN A 147 -23.15 18.62 -14.20
CA GLN A 147 -24.22 19.58 -13.89
C GLN A 147 -23.75 21.02 -13.65
N LYS A 148 -22.52 21.26 -13.17
CA LYS A 148 -22.09 22.59 -12.68
C LYS A 148 -20.77 23.13 -13.23
N SER A 149 -20.07 22.40 -14.12
CA SER A 149 -18.80 22.84 -14.74
C SER A 149 -17.83 23.47 -13.73
N LEU A 150 -17.58 22.79 -12.61
CA LEU A 150 -16.62 23.27 -11.62
C LEU A 150 -15.20 23.26 -12.23
N PRO A 151 -14.42 24.34 -12.09
CA PRO A 151 -13.02 24.34 -12.50
C PRO A 151 -12.19 23.37 -11.64
N ALA A 152 -11.17 22.76 -12.23
CA ALA A 152 -10.19 21.96 -11.50
C ALA A 152 -9.52 22.77 -10.37
N THR A 153 -9.20 22.10 -9.25
CA THR A 153 -8.45 22.73 -8.16
C THR A 153 -6.99 22.91 -8.57
N ASN A 154 -6.49 24.15 -8.49
CA ASN A 154 -5.07 24.43 -8.64
C ASN A 154 -4.31 24.01 -7.38
N ASP A 155 -3.56 22.92 -7.42
CA ASP A 155 -2.76 22.41 -6.29
C ASP A 155 -1.27 22.75 -6.41
N ALA A 156 -0.89 23.66 -7.32
CA ALA A 156 0.53 24.03 -7.53
C ALA A 156 1.15 24.71 -6.30
N GLY A 157 0.34 25.40 -5.49
CA GLY A 157 0.77 26.09 -4.27
C GLY A 157 1.45 25.16 -3.25
N LYS A 158 1.19 23.85 -3.27
CA LYS A 158 1.88 22.89 -2.38
C LYS A 158 3.40 22.80 -2.61
N TYR A 159 3.87 23.23 -3.80
CA TYR A 159 5.29 23.28 -4.16
C TYR A 159 5.93 24.66 -3.96
N ASP A 160 5.14 25.66 -3.55
CA ASP A 160 5.60 27.03 -3.32
C ASP A 160 6.15 27.19 -1.90
N TYR A 161 7.45 26.92 -1.75
CA TYR A 161 8.17 27.11 -0.51
C TYR A 161 9.62 27.50 -0.78
N THR A 162 10.20 28.26 0.15
CA THR A 162 11.59 28.74 0.04
C THR A 162 12.42 28.22 1.21
N ARG A 163 13.64 27.74 0.90
CA ARG A 163 14.63 27.40 1.93
C ARG A 163 15.34 28.68 2.38
N LEU A 164 15.23 28.99 3.66
CA LEU A 164 15.89 30.13 4.30
C LEU A 164 17.36 29.82 4.60
N GLN A 165 18.17 30.85 4.81
CA GLN A 165 19.61 30.71 5.11
C GLN A 165 19.89 29.92 6.39
N ASN A 166 18.97 29.96 7.35
CA ASN A 166 19.05 29.18 8.60
C ASN A 166 18.63 27.70 8.44
N GLY A 167 18.44 27.22 7.21
CA GLY A 167 18.04 25.84 6.90
C GLY A 167 16.56 25.53 7.07
N LYS A 168 15.74 26.47 7.59
CA LYS A 168 14.29 26.31 7.70
C LYS A 168 13.59 26.51 6.37
N TYR A 169 12.39 25.96 6.25
CA TYR A 169 11.53 26.11 5.08
C TYR A 169 10.39 27.06 5.42
N LEU A 170 10.17 28.05 4.55
CA LEU A 170 9.05 28.98 4.62
C LEU A 170 7.98 28.55 3.62
N PHE A 171 6.79 28.28 4.12
CA PHE A 171 5.59 28.02 3.32
C PHE A 171 4.73 29.27 3.34
N ASN A 172 4.36 29.77 2.15
CA ASN A 172 3.54 30.98 2.04
C ASN A 172 2.07 30.64 2.32
N GLU A 173 1.43 31.45 3.18
CA GLU A 173 -0.03 31.40 3.34
C GLU A 173 -0.68 31.87 2.03
N ARG A 174 -1.82 31.27 1.66
CA ARG A 174 -2.59 31.68 0.48
C ARG A 174 -4.06 31.82 0.77
N SER A 175 -4.65 32.87 0.20
CA SER A 175 -6.08 33.03 0.09
C SER A 175 -6.62 32.16 -1.04
N ALA A 176 -7.80 31.57 -0.84
CA ALA A 176 -8.53 30.81 -1.84
C ALA A 176 -10.03 30.95 -1.60
N THR A 177 -10.83 30.70 -2.63
CA THR A 177 -12.29 30.77 -2.59
C THR A 177 -12.88 29.37 -2.54
N ILE A 178 -13.86 29.15 -1.66
CA ILE A 178 -14.59 27.88 -1.57
C ILE A 178 -15.48 27.71 -2.80
N GLN A 179 -15.21 26.72 -3.64
CA GLN A 179 -16.00 26.42 -4.83
C GLN A 179 -17.19 25.49 -4.54
N ALA A 180 -17.00 24.52 -3.63
CA ALA A 180 -18.04 23.56 -3.26
C ALA A 180 -17.87 23.08 -1.81
N ILE A 181 -18.99 22.68 -1.22
CA ILE A 181 -19.07 22.12 0.13
C ILE A 181 -19.95 20.86 0.06
N PHE A 182 -19.52 19.81 0.75
CA PHE A 182 -20.28 18.58 0.95
C PHE A 182 -20.50 18.32 2.44
N SER A 183 -21.72 17.91 2.83
CA SER A 183 -22.10 17.50 4.18
C SER A 183 -21.57 16.12 4.51
N GLU A 184 -21.51 15.73 5.80
CA GLU A 184 -20.97 14.44 6.26
C GLU A 184 -21.51 13.20 5.51
N THR A 185 -22.73 13.30 4.99
CA THR A 185 -23.42 12.29 4.19
C THR A 185 -22.99 12.23 2.72
N GLY A 186 -22.14 13.15 2.26
CA GLY A 186 -21.71 13.28 0.87
C GLY A 186 -22.58 14.20 0.00
N ASP A 187 -23.62 14.83 0.56
CA ASP A 187 -24.54 15.68 -0.19
C ASP A 187 -23.95 17.08 -0.43
N PHE A 188 -24.19 17.64 -1.62
CA PHE A 188 -23.80 19.02 -1.91
C PHE A 188 -24.64 20.01 -1.11
N VAL A 189 -23.98 20.90 -0.37
CA VAL A 189 -24.63 21.93 0.44
C VAL A 189 -24.09 23.32 0.11
N GLN A 190 -24.93 24.34 0.24
CA GLN A 190 -24.48 25.74 0.06
C GLN A 190 -23.73 26.28 1.27
N ARG A 191 -23.97 25.68 2.44
CA ARG A 191 -23.43 26.12 3.72
C ARG A 191 -23.20 24.92 4.64
N LEU A 192 -22.08 24.94 5.33
CA LEU A 192 -21.74 24.00 6.41
C LEU A 192 -21.92 24.73 7.74
N GLU A 193 -22.82 24.21 8.58
CA GLU A 193 -23.11 24.81 9.88
C GLU A 193 -21.93 24.63 10.86
N PRO A 194 -21.86 25.42 11.95
CA PRO A 194 -20.81 25.31 12.96
C PRO A 194 -20.69 23.89 13.55
N ASN A 195 -19.47 23.48 13.89
CA ASN A 195 -19.15 22.18 14.50
C ASN A 195 -19.60 20.94 13.70
N HIS A 196 -19.79 21.07 12.39
CA HIS A 196 -20.14 19.96 11.51
C HIS A 196 -18.94 19.48 10.71
N ARG A 197 -18.90 18.18 10.45
CA ARG A 197 -17.91 17.55 9.57
C ARG A 197 -18.32 17.74 8.12
N GLY A 198 -17.35 18.04 7.28
CA GLY A 198 -17.54 18.46 5.90
C GLY A 198 -16.37 18.11 5.00
N CYS A 199 -16.61 18.22 3.70
CA CYS A 199 -15.58 18.27 2.68
C CYS A 199 -15.69 19.58 1.90
N LEU A 200 -14.56 20.26 1.71
CA LEU A 200 -14.45 21.51 0.97
C LEU A 200 -13.63 21.31 -0.30
N ILE A 201 -14.04 21.95 -1.39
CA ILE A 201 -13.23 22.11 -2.60
C ILE A 201 -12.93 23.60 -2.75
N LEU A 202 -11.65 23.91 -2.90
CA LEU A 202 -11.13 25.25 -3.14
C LEU A 202 -10.72 25.41 -4.61
N ASP A 203 -10.64 26.64 -5.08
CA ASP A 203 -10.07 26.98 -6.39
C ASP A 203 -8.56 26.79 -6.44
N GLU A 204 -7.84 27.17 -5.38
CA GLU A 204 -6.40 26.91 -5.19
C GLU A 204 -6.12 26.32 -3.81
N THR A 205 -5.14 25.42 -3.70
CA THR A 205 -4.71 24.88 -2.41
C THR A 205 -3.21 24.70 -2.24
N ILE A 206 -2.73 24.96 -1.02
CA ILE A 206 -1.35 24.68 -0.57
C ILE A 206 -1.21 23.32 0.12
N PHE A 207 -2.33 22.64 0.40
CA PHE A 207 -2.33 21.34 1.06
C PHE A 207 -1.90 20.23 0.09
N TYR A 208 -1.05 19.32 0.55
CA TYR A 208 -0.69 18.11 -0.18
C TYR A 208 -1.72 17.02 0.12
N ALA A 209 -2.45 16.62 -0.92
CA ALA A 209 -3.36 15.50 -0.87
C ALA A 209 -2.61 14.16 -0.78
N GLU A 210 -3.17 13.18 -0.08
CA GLU A 210 -2.61 11.83 0.02
C GLU A 210 -2.33 11.25 -1.38
N GLN A 211 -1.06 10.99 -1.67
CA GLN A 211 -0.62 10.46 -2.97
C GLN A 211 0.75 9.79 -2.85
N GLY A 212 0.95 8.69 -3.59
CA GLY A 212 2.25 8.03 -3.70
C GLY A 212 2.74 7.39 -2.41
N GLY A 213 1.83 7.02 -1.50
CA GLY A 213 2.15 6.48 -0.18
C GLY A 213 2.36 7.54 0.91
N GLN A 214 2.47 8.83 0.54
CA GLN A 214 2.54 9.92 1.49
C GLN A 214 1.16 10.30 2.00
N ILE A 215 1.01 10.29 3.33
CA ILE A 215 -0.21 10.72 4.00
C ILE A 215 -0.42 12.22 3.77
N ALA A 216 -1.68 12.63 3.68
CA ALA A 216 -2.09 14.01 3.55
C ALA A 216 -1.54 14.93 4.65
N ASP A 217 -1.47 16.21 4.31
CA ASP A 217 -1.29 17.28 5.31
C ASP A 217 -2.53 17.45 6.19
N CYS A 218 -2.30 18.12 7.31
CA CYS A 218 -3.33 18.66 8.19
C CYS A 218 -3.10 20.16 8.34
N GLY A 219 -4.09 20.88 8.87
CA GLY A 219 -3.97 22.32 9.09
C GLY A 219 -5.31 22.97 9.37
N ALA A 220 -5.45 24.23 8.97
CA ALA A 220 -6.68 24.98 9.19
C ALA A 220 -6.91 26.06 8.13
N LEU A 221 -8.18 26.44 8.00
CA LEU A 221 -8.62 27.58 7.21
C LEU A 221 -9.07 28.71 8.15
N TYR A 222 -8.80 29.95 7.74
CA TYR A 222 -9.08 31.15 8.50
C TYR A 222 -9.92 32.13 7.68
N ASP A 223 -10.79 32.89 8.36
CA ASP A 223 -11.52 33.99 7.73
C ASP A 223 -10.64 35.24 7.55
N GLN A 224 -11.24 36.31 7.01
CA GLN A 224 -10.59 37.61 6.81
C GLN A 224 -10.12 38.26 8.13
N ASN A 225 -10.71 37.89 9.27
CA ASN A 225 -10.35 38.37 10.60
C ASN A 225 -9.31 37.47 11.30
N GLN A 226 -8.69 36.53 10.57
CA GLN A 226 -7.76 35.54 11.12
C GLN A 226 -8.39 34.64 12.20
N LYS A 227 -9.72 34.49 12.21
CA LYS A 227 -10.39 33.50 13.06
C LYS A 227 -10.42 32.16 12.33
N LYS A 228 -10.07 31.10 13.04
CA LYS A 228 -10.10 29.72 12.51
C LYS A 228 -11.56 29.33 12.23
N VAL A 229 -11.89 29.03 10.98
CA VAL A 229 -13.23 28.63 10.51
C VAL A 229 -13.36 27.15 10.22
N PHE A 230 -12.24 26.49 9.87
CA PHE A 230 -12.21 25.06 9.53
C PHE A 230 -10.93 24.44 10.02
N THR A 231 -11.01 23.25 10.60
CA THR A 231 -9.84 22.40 10.88
C THR A 231 -9.79 21.31 9.83
N VAL A 232 -8.64 21.16 9.16
CA VAL A 232 -8.43 20.18 8.09
C VAL A 232 -7.70 18.97 8.67
N ASP A 233 -8.39 17.83 8.68
CA ASP A 233 -7.88 16.57 9.24
C ASP A 233 -7.23 15.69 8.17
N ASP A 234 -7.80 15.69 6.95
CA ASP A 234 -7.38 14.83 5.84
C ASP A 234 -7.56 15.58 4.52
N VAL A 235 -6.73 15.26 3.53
CA VAL A 235 -6.78 15.89 2.19
C VAL A 235 -6.65 14.80 1.13
N GLN A 236 -7.63 14.70 0.26
CA GLN A 236 -7.72 13.61 -0.71
C GLN A 236 -7.80 14.17 -2.13
N LYS A 237 -7.18 13.49 -3.10
CA LYS A 237 -7.29 13.86 -4.52
C LYS A 237 -8.24 12.93 -5.24
N ARG A 238 -9.17 13.51 -6.02
CA ARG A 238 -10.10 12.78 -6.87
C ARG A 238 -10.21 13.50 -8.21
N ASN A 239 -9.77 12.81 -9.27
CA ASN A 239 -9.63 13.41 -10.60
C ASN A 239 -8.84 14.73 -10.50
N ASP A 240 -9.44 15.82 -10.93
CA ASP A 240 -8.83 17.15 -10.96
C ASP A 240 -9.15 18.00 -9.71
N TYR A 241 -9.77 17.41 -8.69
CA TYR A 241 -10.18 18.09 -7.47
C TYR A 241 -9.38 17.65 -6.25
N VAL A 242 -9.14 18.61 -5.35
CA VAL A 242 -8.57 18.36 -4.02
C VAL A 242 -9.63 18.61 -2.96
N LEU A 243 -9.89 17.57 -2.18
CA LEU A 243 -10.92 17.50 -1.16
C LEU A 243 -10.26 17.76 0.21
N LEU A 244 -10.62 18.85 0.87
CA LEU A 244 -10.20 19.15 2.23
C LEU A 244 -11.29 18.65 3.19
N ILE A 245 -10.98 17.61 3.96
CA ILE A 245 -11.91 16.93 4.86
C ILE A 245 -11.61 17.37 6.28
N GLY A 246 -12.64 17.74 7.02
CA GLY A 246 -12.48 18.19 8.40
C GLY A 246 -13.75 18.79 8.97
N ASN A 247 -13.60 19.66 9.96
CA ASN A 247 -14.72 20.17 10.75
C ASN A 247 -14.73 21.70 10.77
N THR A 248 -15.91 22.29 10.63
CA THR A 248 -16.13 23.72 10.95
C THR A 248 -15.93 23.96 12.44
N THR A 249 -15.52 25.18 12.78
CA THR A 249 -15.44 25.64 14.17
C THR A 249 -16.79 26.25 14.58
N GLU A 250 -16.79 27.30 15.41
CA GLU A 250 -17.98 28.04 15.81
C GLU A 250 -18.61 28.88 14.68
N GLN A 251 -17.97 28.94 13.51
CA GLN A 251 -18.46 29.70 12.35
C GLN A 251 -18.93 28.77 11.25
N SER A 252 -20.00 29.17 10.57
CA SER A 252 -20.48 28.51 9.36
C SER A 252 -19.62 28.89 8.16
N LEU A 253 -19.46 27.98 7.21
CA LEU A 253 -18.81 28.25 5.92
C LEU A 253 -19.85 28.20 4.81
N THR A 254 -19.77 29.16 3.90
CA THR A 254 -20.67 29.24 2.73
C THR A 254 -19.85 29.13 1.46
N VAL A 255 -20.39 28.48 0.43
CA VAL A 255 -19.79 28.46 -0.91
C VAL A 255 -19.54 29.91 -1.38
N ARG A 256 -18.43 30.14 -2.09
CA ARG A 256 -17.88 31.45 -2.51
C ARG A 256 -17.29 32.34 -1.42
N SER A 257 -17.11 31.82 -0.20
CA SER A 257 -16.38 32.54 0.84
C SER A 257 -14.87 32.43 0.62
N ASP A 258 -14.15 33.52 0.88
CA ASP A 258 -12.69 33.53 0.83
C ASP A 258 -12.11 33.08 2.17
N VAL A 259 -11.07 32.24 2.09
CA VAL A 259 -10.39 31.65 3.24
C VAL A 259 -8.87 31.72 3.08
N MET A 260 -8.17 31.97 4.17
CA MET A 260 -6.71 31.88 4.25
C MET A 260 -6.31 30.47 4.68
N GLN A 261 -5.37 29.86 3.97
CA GLN A 261 -4.90 28.51 4.21
C GLN A 261 -3.62 28.51 5.05
N LYS A 262 -3.59 27.71 6.13
CA LYS A 262 -2.37 27.43 6.91
C LYS A 262 -2.23 25.93 7.14
N ILE A 263 -1.10 25.38 6.71
CA ILE A 263 -0.75 23.97 6.93
C ILE A 263 -0.01 23.79 8.26
N ASP A 264 -0.07 22.58 8.83
CA ASP A 264 0.83 22.16 9.90
C ASP A 264 2.24 21.96 9.33
N ILE A 265 3.11 22.93 9.60
CA ILE A 265 4.48 22.97 9.08
C ILE A 265 5.33 21.83 9.65
N GLU A 266 5.17 21.50 10.94
CA GLU A 266 5.96 20.43 11.56
C GLU A 266 5.63 19.08 10.94
N ARG A 267 4.32 18.82 10.75
CA ARG A 267 3.84 17.63 10.04
C ARG A 267 4.36 17.59 8.60
N ARG A 268 4.20 18.66 7.82
CA ARG A 268 4.66 18.75 6.42
C ARG A 268 6.16 18.46 6.33
N MET A 269 6.95 19.03 7.22
CA MET A 269 8.39 18.81 7.28
C MET A 269 8.74 17.35 7.60
N GLY A 270 8.00 16.71 8.52
CA GLY A 270 8.12 15.28 8.80
C GLY A 270 7.85 14.43 7.56
N LEU A 271 6.76 14.71 6.85
CA LEU A 271 6.40 14.02 5.61
C LEU A 271 7.47 14.19 4.52
N MET A 272 8.00 15.41 4.33
CA MET A 272 9.05 15.68 3.33
C MET A 272 10.36 14.94 3.66
N ARG A 273 10.75 14.89 4.94
CA ARG A 273 11.92 14.09 5.38
C ARG A 273 11.68 12.61 5.11
N ALA A 274 10.51 12.11 5.47
CA ALA A 274 10.16 10.71 5.31
C ALA A 274 10.09 10.30 3.82
N HIS A 275 9.55 11.16 2.96
CA HIS A 275 9.53 10.96 1.51
C HIS A 275 10.96 10.89 0.93
N THR A 276 11.81 11.84 1.32
CA THR A 276 13.22 11.87 0.90
C THR A 276 13.95 10.61 1.38
N GLY A 277 13.75 10.21 2.64
CA GLY A 277 14.30 8.97 3.21
C GLY A 277 13.86 7.71 2.47
N THR A 278 12.64 7.70 1.92
CA THR A 278 12.14 6.57 1.12
C THR A 278 12.94 6.40 -0.18
N HIS A 279 13.27 7.50 -0.87
CA HIS A 279 14.12 7.44 -2.07
C HIS A 279 15.55 7.03 -1.75
N LEU A 280 16.11 7.53 -0.65
CA LEU A 280 17.44 7.14 -0.18
C LEU A 280 17.50 5.65 0.16
N LEU A 281 16.47 5.12 0.83
CA LEU A 281 16.36 3.70 1.15
C LEU A 281 16.28 2.85 -0.13
N LEU A 282 15.44 3.25 -1.10
CA LEU A 282 15.36 2.55 -2.39
C LEU A 282 16.71 2.56 -3.13
N HIS A 283 17.43 3.68 -3.11
CA HIS A 283 18.76 3.76 -3.70
C HIS A 283 19.75 2.83 -3.00
N ALA A 284 19.80 2.84 -1.66
CA ALA A 284 20.66 1.96 -0.89
C ALA A 284 20.35 0.47 -1.14
N LEU A 285 19.06 0.11 -1.22
CA LEU A 285 18.61 -1.24 -1.58
C LEU A 285 19.09 -1.65 -2.97
N ARG A 286 19.03 -0.75 -3.95
CA ARG A 286 19.53 -1.02 -5.30
C ARG A 286 21.04 -1.17 -5.38
N CYS A 287 21.78 -0.41 -4.58
CA CYS A 287 23.23 -0.56 -4.48
C CYS A 287 23.63 -1.89 -3.83
N ALA A 288 22.88 -2.35 -2.82
CA ALA A 288 23.18 -3.59 -2.10
C ALA A 288 22.71 -4.86 -2.86
N PHE A 289 21.51 -4.83 -3.46
CA PHE A 289 20.83 -6.01 -4.01
C PHE A 289 20.57 -5.93 -5.52
N GLY A 290 21.03 -4.87 -6.19
CA GLY A 290 20.91 -4.70 -7.63
C GLY A 290 19.68 -3.90 -8.08
N SER A 291 19.66 -3.57 -9.37
CA SER A 291 18.66 -2.67 -9.97
C SER A 291 17.25 -3.26 -10.08
N SER A 292 17.08 -4.57 -9.91
CA SER A 292 15.79 -5.28 -9.95
C SER A 292 14.89 -5.00 -8.74
N ILE A 293 15.38 -4.28 -7.74
CA ILE A 293 14.55 -3.85 -6.61
C ILE A 293 13.61 -2.73 -7.04
N HIS A 294 12.32 -3.03 -6.94
CA HIS A 294 11.23 -2.11 -7.19
C HIS A 294 10.32 -2.00 -5.96
N GLN A 295 9.77 -0.81 -5.77
CA GLN A 295 8.74 -0.55 -4.77
C GLN A 295 7.47 -1.35 -5.10
N LYS A 296 6.94 -2.07 -4.11
CA LYS A 296 5.62 -2.73 -4.15
C LYS A 296 4.57 -1.97 -3.36
N GLY A 297 5.00 -1.19 -2.37
CA GLY A 297 4.14 -0.37 -1.53
C GLY A 297 4.98 0.59 -0.70
N SER A 298 4.38 1.70 -0.28
CA SER A 298 5.03 2.61 0.66
C SER A 298 3.99 3.32 1.51
N LEU A 299 4.33 3.53 2.77
CA LEU A 299 3.64 4.44 3.69
C LEU A 299 4.67 5.45 4.19
N VAL A 300 4.39 6.72 3.97
CA VAL A 300 5.21 7.84 4.42
C VAL A 300 4.36 8.65 5.39
N SER A 301 4.66 8.51 6.68
CA SER A 301 4.06 9.31 7.75
C SER A 301 5.12 10.20 8.41
N PRO A 302 4.73 11.20 9.21
CA PRO A 302 5.68 12.12 9.83
C PRO A 302 6.68 11.43 10.77
N ASP A 303 6.27 10.30 11.35
CA ASP A 303 6.94 9.55 12.42
C ASP A 303 7.56 8.22 11.98
N ARG A 304 7.11 7.65 10.85
CA ARG A 304 7.59 6.35 10.36
C ARG A 304 7.49 6.21 8.85
N ILE A 305 8.30 5.29 8.32
CA ILE A 305 8.22 4.86 6.93
C ILE A 305 7.97 3.35 6.90
N ARG A 306 7.05 2.91 6.05
CA ARG A 306 6.97 1.53 5.58
C ARG A 306 7.37 1.51 4.11
N PHE A 307 8.30 0.65 3.75
CA PHE A 307 8.71 0.47 2.37
C PHE A 307 8.68 -1.02 2.03
N ASP A 308 7.77 -1.39 1.14
CA ASP A 308 7.53 -2.77 0.77
C ASP A 308 8.26 -3.04 -0.56
N PHE A 309 9.12 -4.05 -0.57
CA PHE A 309 9.89 -4.49 -1.74
C PHE A 309 9.98 -6.02 -1.76
N SER A 310 10.36 -6.58 -2.90
CA SER A 310 10.46 -8.04 -3.07
C SER A 310 11.91 -8.49 -3.09
N LEU A 311 12.25 -9.39 -2.16
CA LEU A 311 13.46 -10.20 -2.17
C LEU A 311 13.08 -11.68 -2.11
N GLN A 312 13.95 -12.54 -2.64
CA GLN A 312 13.75 -13.99 -2.58
C GLN A 312 13.93 -14.56 -1.17
N LYS A 313 14.76 -13.89 -0.36
CA LYS A 313 15.07 -14.27 1.02
C LYS A 313 14.87 -13.06 1.93
N ALA A 314 14.52 -13.34 3.18
CA ALA A 314 14.50 -12.30 4.21
C ALA A 314 15.91 -11.74 4.40
N LEU A 315 16.01 -10.44 4.68
CA LEU A 315 17.27 -9.79 4.99
C LEU A 315 17.86 -10.38 6.27
N THR A 316 19.16 -10.67 6.23
CA THR A 316 19.96 -11.00 7.41
C THR A 316 20.19 -9.75 8.27
N ASN A 317 20.54 -9.94 9.54
CA ASN A 317 20.86 -8.83 10.44
C ASN A 317 22.08 -8.02 9.96
N GLU A 318 23.03 -8.65 9.27
CA GLU A 318 24.21 -7.98 8.71
C GLU A 318 23.83 -7.12 7.50
N GLU A 319 23.00 -7.64 6.60
CA GLU A 319 22.45 -6.88 5.47
C GLU A 319 21.61 -5.69 5.93
N VAL A 320 20.82 -5.86 6.99
CA VAL A 320 20.09 -4.77 7.64
C VAL A 320 21.06 -3.69 8.14
N ARG A 321 22.15 -4.07 8.82
CA ARG A 321 23.17 -3.11 9.28
C ARG A 321 23.89 -2.42 8.12
N LEU A 322 24.22 -3.14 7.05
CA LEU A 322 24.83 -2.58 5.84
C LEU A 322 23.92 -1.53 5.19
N LEU A 323 22.61 -1.77 5.15
CA LEU A 323 21.64 -0.78 4.68
C LEU A 323 21.62 0.46 5.58
N SER A 324 21.70 0.32 6.91
CA SER A 324 21.83 1.46 7.83
C SER A 324 23.09 2.30 7.56
N LEU A 325 24.22 1.64 7.30
CA LEU A 325 25.51 2.28 7.07
C LEU A 325 25.58 2.96 5.70
N ASN A 326 25.15 2.26 4.64
CA ASN A 326 25.07 2.83 3.29
C ASN A 326 24.09 3.99 3.20
N HIS A 327 23.00 3.97 3.99
CA HIS A 327 22.10 5.11 4.11
C HIS A 327 22.83 6.35 4.66
N THR A 328 23.72 6.17 5.64
CA THR A 328 24.54 7.25 6.21
C THR A 328 25.53 7.81 5.18
N CYS A 329 26.13 6.95 4.35
CA CYS A 329 26.98 7.38 3.23
C CYS A 329 26.19 8.05 2.09
N CYS A 330 24.98 7.59 1.77
CA CYS A 330 24.11 8.22 0.76
C CYS A 330 23.70 9.63 1.17
N LEU A 331 23.52 9.90 2.46
CA LEU A 331 23.28 11.26 2.97
C LEU A 331 24.48 12.18 2.73
N ALA A 332 25.72 11.68 2.86
CA ALA A 332 26.93 12.44 2.51
C ALA A 332 27.03 12.68 1.00
N PHE A 333 26.73 11.67 0.17
CA PHE A 333 26.72 11.80 -1.29
C PHE A 333 25.63 12.76 -1.80
N CYS A 334 24.44 12.77 -1.20
CA CYS A 334 23.39 13.73 -1.55
C CYS A 334 23.76 15.17 -1.19
N ARG A 335 24.63 15.41 -0.18
CA ARG A 335 25.14 16.75 0.13
C ARG A 335 26.06 17.31 -0.95
N GLU A 336 26.82 16.45 -1.63
CA GLU A 336 27.80 16.86 -2.63
C GLU A 336 27.26 16.90 -4.06
N THR A 337 26.22 16.09 -4.37
CA THR A 337 25.85 15.81 -5.77
C THR A 337 24.46 16.34 -6.19
N PHE A 338 23.58 16.69 -5.27
CA PHE A 338 22.20 17.10 -5.59
C PHE A 338 21.90 18.56 -5.18
N ILE A 339 22.28 19.49 -6.04
CA ILE A 339 21.62 20.80 -6.18
C ILE A 339 21.41 20.95 -7.70
N PRO A 340 20.15 20.89 -8.21
CA PRO A 340 19.13 21.87 -7.85
C PRO A 340 17.70 21.31 -7.63
N GLN A 341 16.98 22.03 -6.75
CA GLN A 341 15.51 22.11 -6.62
C GLN A 341 14.74 20.84 -6.19
N LYS A 342 14.12 20.92 -4.99
CA LYS A 342 12.99 20.09 -4.48
C LYS A 342 13.26 18.85 -3.62
N PHE A 343 14.44 18.68 -3.03
CA PHE A 343 14.66 17.68 -1.98
C PHE A 343 15.15 18.30 -0.67
N LEU A 344 14.64 17.82 0.46
CA LEU A 344 14.98 18.35 1.78
C LEU A 344 16.35 17.80 2.20
N LEU A 345 17.32 18.69 2.45
CA LEU A 345 18.59 18.32 3.08
C LEU A 345 18.31 17.85 4.52
N ILE A 346 18.54 16.57 4.81
CA ILE A 346 18.38 16.02 6.15
C ILE A 346 19.73 16.08 6.88
N GLU A 347 19.83 16.93 7.90
CA GLU A 347 21.08 17.17 8.62
C GLU A 347 21.37 16.12 9.71
N ASN A 348 20.33 15.52 10.31
CA ASN A 348 20.40 14.41 11.25
C ASN A 348 19.30 13.40 10.90
N PHE A 349 19.66 12.28 10.29
CA PHE A 349 18.74 11.18 10.00
C PHE A 349 19.23 9.95 10.76
N SER A 350 18.45 9.50 11.74
CA SER A 350 18.73 8.24 12.41
C SER A 350 17.58 7.27 12.15
N CYS A 351 17.90 6.13 11.52
CA CYS A 351 16.94 5.10 11.21
C CYS A 351 17.15 3.92 12.14
N THR A 352 16.16 3.63 12.99
CA THR A 352 16.21 2.45 13.86
C THR A 352 15.38 1.34 13.24
N PHE A 353 16.01 0.21 12.96
CA PHE A 353 15.32 -0.98 12.49
C PHE A 353 14.62 -1.66 13.66
N VAL A 354 13.28 -1.71 13.62
CA VAL A 354 12.47 -2.48 14.56
C VAL A 354 11.61 -3.43 13.74
N GLY A 355 12.17 -4.60 13.40
CA GLY A 355 11.53 -5.55 12.48
C GLY A 355 11.46 -5.04 11.03
N VAL A 356 10.34 -5.29 10.33
CA VAL A 356 10.07 -4.84 8.94
C VAL A 356 9.56 -3.37 8.89
N ALA A 357 9.79 -2.58 9.94
CA ALA A 357 9.33 -1.20 10.05
C ALA A 357 10.49 -0.26 10.39
N PHE A 358 10.47 0.92 9.77
CA PHE A 358 11.51 1.95 9.94
C PHE A 358 10.96 3.11 10.77
N ARG A 359 11.62 3.42 11.89
CA ARG A 359 11.28 4.59 12.72
C ARG A 359 12.26 5.73 12.44
N LEU A 360 11.72 6.92 12.18
CA LEU A 360 12.48 8.14 11.99
C LEU A 360 12.64 8.82 13.36
N ASN A 361 13.88 9.04 13.78
CA ASN A 361 14.22 9.85 14.95
C ASN A 361 14.88 11.15 14.50
#